data_AF-A0A072UUS9-F1
#
_entry.id   AF-A0A072UUS9-F1
#
_cell.length_a   1.000
_cell.length_b   1.000
_cell.length_c   1.000
_cell.angle_alpha   90.00
_cell.angle_beta   90.00
_cell.angle_gamma   90.00
#
_symmetry.space_group_name_H-M   'P 1'
#
loop_
_entity.id
_entity.type
_entity.pdbx_description
1 polymer ?
#
loop_
_entity_poly.entity_id
_entity_poly.type
_entity_poly.pdbx_seq_one_letter_code
_entity_poly.pdbx_strand_id
1 'polypeptide(L)'
;MSKTLPTVMETLVHERDQYMSYTLLKGASESRTVVAVVGRMHLEGMKNNWKQPVNIEDLQTIPPPKPIVLAIKIFTYVGVVVAGVAIISSFCL
;
A
#
# COMPACT_ATOMS: atom_id res chain seq x y z
N MET A 1 -10.59 -0.19 -18.18
CA MET A 1 -10.53 0.78 -17.05
C MET A 1 -9.17 0.84 -16.35
N SER A 2 -8.28 -0.14 -16.49
CA SER A 2 -6.98 -0.20 -15.76
C SER A 2 -5.97 0.91 -16.06
N LYS A 3 -6.07 1.59 -17.21
CA LYS A 3 -5.06 2.58 -17.64
C LYS A 3 -5.18 3.94 -16.94
N THR A 4 -6.33 4.25 -16.34
CA THR A 4 -6.63 5.61 -15.87
C THR A 4 -6.26 5.84 -14.40
N LEU A 5 -6.18 4.77 -13.60
CA LEU A 5 -5.79 4.80 -12.18
C LEU A 5 -4.96 3.55 -11.81
N PRO A 6 -3.71 3.45 -12.29
CA PRO A 6 -2.91 2.24 -12.18
C PRO A 6 -2.61 1.85 -10.72
N THR A 7 -2.34 2.81 -9.83
CA THR A 7 -2.09 2.54 -8.41
C THR A 7 -3.31 1.97 -7.69
N VAL A 8 -4.51 2.41 -8.05
CA VAL A 8 -5.76 1.88 -7.47
C VAL A 8 -6.00 0.44 -7.94
N MET A 9 -5.72 0.15 -9.22
CA MET A 9 -5.83 -1.20 -9.75
C MET A 9 -4.82 -2.15 -9.10
N GLU A 10 -3.58 -1.69 -8.90
CA GLU A 10 -2.55 -2.46 -8.20
C GLU A 10 -2.99 -2.79 -6.77
N THR A 11 -3.29 -1.78 -5.97
CA THR A 11 -3.56 -1.95 -4.54
C THR A 11 -4.92 -2.56 -4.25
N LEU A 12 -5.97 -2.23 -5.00
CA LEU A 12 -7.32 -2.74 -4.71
C LEU A 12 -7.62 -4.09 -5.39
N VAL A 13 -6.91 -4.46 -6.45
CA VAL A 13 -7.23 -5.68 -7.22
C VAL A 13 -6.07 -6.66 -7.22
N HIS A 14 -4.89 -6.27 -7.69
CA HIS A 14 -3.76 -7.22 -7.80
C HIS A 14 -3.26 -7.70 -6.43
N GLU A 15 -3.05 -6.78 -5.48
CA GLU A 15 -2.69 -7.13 -4.10
C GLU A 15 -3.75 -8.01 -3.43
N ARG A 16 -5.04 -7.75 -3.71
CA ARG A 16 -6.15 -8.57 -3.20
C ARG A 16 -6.13 -9.99 -3.77
N ASP A 17 -5.87 -10.12 -5.07
CA ASP A 17 -5.78 -11.44 -5.74
C ASP A 17 -4.60 -12.26 -5.19
N GLN A 18 -3.47 -11.60 -4.92
CA GLN A 18 -2.31 -12.22 -4.25
C GLN A 18 -2.65 -12.73 -2.85
N TYR A 19 -3.30 -11.89 -2.04
CA TYR A 19 -3.73 -12.24 -0.68
C TYR A 19 -4.70 -13.43 -0.67
N MET A 20 -5.70 -13.41 -1.56
CA MET A 20 -6.69 -14.48 -1.68
C MET A 20 -6.06 -15.80 -2.12
N SER A 21 -5.14 -15.77 -3.08
CA SER A 21 -4.39 -16.96 -3.52
C SER A 21 -3.49 -17.52 -2.42
N TYR A 22 -2.76 -16.66 -1.70
CA TYR A 22 -1.94 -17.08 -0.56
C TYR A 22 -2.78 -17.74 0.54
N THR A 23 -3.89 -17.09 0.94
CA THR A 23 -4.78 -17.61 2.00
C THR A 23 -5.35 -18.97 1.63
N LEU A 24 -5.78 -19.14 0.38
CA LEU A 24 -6.31 -20.42 -0.10
C LEU A 24 -5.25 -21.52 -0.11
N LEU A 25 -4.03 -21.22 -0.56
CA LEU A 25 -2.92 -22.17 -0.54
C LEU A 25 -2.52 -22.57 0.88
N LYS A 26 -2.50 -21.60 1.80
CA LYS A 26 -2.22 -21.86 3.21
C LYS A 26 -3.24 -22.84 3.79
N GLY A 27 -4.54 -22.57 3.63
CA GLY A 27 -5.59 -23.49 4.09
C GLY A 27 -5.53 -24.86 3.40
N ALA A 28 -5.19 -24.89 2.11
CA ALA A 28 -5.02 -26.14 1.36
C ALA A 28 -3.77 -26.95 1.78
N SER A 29 -2.74 -26.30 2.34
CA SER A 29 -1.56 -27.00 2.87
C SER A 29 -1.86 -27.76 4.17
N GLU A 30 -2.89 -27.33 4.89
CA GLU A 30 -3.30 -27.88 6.19
C GLU A 30 -4.48 -28.87 6.08
N SER A 31 -5.07 -29.02 4.88
CA SER A 31 -6.31 -29.77 4.66
C SER A 31 -6.23 -30.70 3.46
N ARG A 32 -6.94 -31.84 3.51
CA ARG A 32 -6.98 -32.81 2.38
C ARG A 32 -7.70 -32.27 1.14
N THR A 33 -8.75 -31.49 1.34
CA THR A 33 -9.58 -30.91 0.27
C THR A 33 -10.10 -29.54 0.71
N VAL A 34 -10.02 -28.54 -0.17
CA VAL A 34 -10.54 -27.19 0.06
C VAL A 34 -11.32 -26.75 -1.17
N VAL A 35 -12.46 -26.08 -0.96
CA VAL A 35 -13.25 -25.46 -2.02
C VAL A 35 -13.34 -23.97 -1.73
N ALA A 36 -12.96 -23.14 -2.71
CA ALA A 36 -13.08 -21.69 -2.63
C ALA A 36 -14.23 -21.19 -3.51
N VAL A 37 -15.12 -20.39 -2.94
CA VAL A 37 -16.14 -19.65 -3.69
C VAL A 37 -15.59 -18.26 -3.97
N VAL A 38 -15.35 -17.96 -5.25
CA VAL A 38 -14.64 -16.75 -5.68
C VAL A 38 -15.49 -15.98 -6.68
N GLY A 39 -15.54 -14.65 -6.54
CA GLY A 39 -16.19 -13.79 -7.51
C GLY A 39 -15.49 -13.83 -8.88
N ARG A 40 -16.24 -13.81 -9.98
CA ARG A 40 -15.71 -13.93 -11.36
C ARG A 40 -14.54 -12.97 -11.64
N MET A 41 -14.61 -11.75 -11.11
CA MET A 41 -13.60 -10.71 -11.29
C MET A 41 -12.21 -11.12 -10.76
N HIS A 42 -12.15 -11.92 -9.69
CA HIS A 42 -10.90 -12.33 -9.04
C HIS A 42 -10.36 -13.65 -9.57
N LEU A 43 -11.17 -14.43 -10.30
CA LEU A 43 -10.80 -15.78 -10.71
C LEU A 43 -9.53 -15.82 -11.57
N GLU A 44 -9.41 -14.90 -12.53
CA GLU A 44 -8.25 -14.86 -13.42
C GLU A 44 -6.99 -14.35 -12.69
N GLY A 45 -7.11 -13.30 -11.89
CA GLY A 45 -6.00 -12.77 -11.09
C GLY A 45 -5.50 -13.77 -10.04
N MET A 46 -6.40 -14.50 -9.38
CA MET A 46 -6.02 -15.57 -8.46
C MET A 46 -5.28 -16.71 -9.18
N LYS A 47 -5.74 -17.12 -10.36
CA LYS A 47 -5.06 -18.14 -11.19
C LYS A 47 -3.65 -17.71 -11.58
N ASN A 48 -3.49 -16.44 -11.97
CA ASN A 48 -2.19 -15.88 -12.34
C ASN A 48 -1.21 -15.84 -11.14
N ASN A 49 -1.72 -15.62 -9.93
CA ASN A 49 -0.94 -15.63 -8.69
C ASN A 49 -0.86 -17.03 -8.03
N TRP A 50 -1.40 -18.07 -8.64
CA TRP A 50 -1.48 -19.40 -8.02
C TRP A 50 -0.08 -20.03 -7.88
N LYS A 51 0.26 -20.46 -6.65
CA LYS A 51 1.55 -21.04 -6.25
C LYS A 51 2.76 -20.13 -6.51
N GLN A 52 2.54 -18.85 -6.72
CA GLN A 52 3.61 -17.87 -6.77
C GLN A 52 4.04 -17.47 -5.35
N PRO A 53 5.32 -17.13 -5.13
CA PRO A 53 5.74 -16.56 -3.86
C PRO A 53 5.04 -15.22 -3.64
N VAL A 54 4.35 -15.08 -2.51
CA VAL A 54 3.67 -13.85 -2.10
C VAL A 54 4.30 -13.37 -0.80
N ASN A 55 4.80 -12.13 -0.78
CA ASN A 55 5.24 -11.52 0.47
C ASN A 55 4.01 -11.03 1.24
N ILE A 56 3.49 -11.86 2.14
CA ILE A 56 2.28 -11.56 2.89
C ILE A 56 2.47 -10.40 3.89
N GLU A 57 3.70 -10.19 4.36
CA GLU A 57 4.02 -9.12 5.31
C GLU A 57 3.87 -7.76 4.65
N ASP A 58 4.35 -7.61 3.42
CA ASP A 58 4.20 -6.38 2.64
C ASP A 58 2.71 -6.06 2.37
N LEU A 59 1.88 -7.08 2.13
CA LEU A 59 0.44 -6.91 1.89
C LEU A 59 -0.35 -6.55 3.15
N GLN A 60 0.15 -6.91 4.34
CA GLN A 60 -0.53 -6.70 5.62
C GLN A 60 -0.03 -5.49 6.38
N THR A 61 1.02 -4.84 5.90
CA THR A 61 1.61 -3.66 6.53
C THR A 61 1.20 -2.39 5.80
N ILE A 62 0.88 -1.34 6.57
CA ILE A 62 0.62 -0.02 5.99
C ILE A 62 1.99 0.57 5.64
N PRO A 63 2.25 0.94 4.36
CA PRO A 63 3.55 1.46 3.98
C PRO A 63 3.83 2.78 4.71
N PRO A 64 5.06 2.99 5.21
CA PRO A 64 5.42 4.23 5.87
C PRO A 64 5.39 5.41 4.87
N PRO A 65 5.26 6.66 5.36
CA PRO A 65 5.33 7.84 4.50
C PRO A 65 6.65 7.88 3.74
N LYS A 66 6.60 8.29 2.47
CA LYS A 66 7.82 8.41 1.65
C LYS A 66 8.79 9.44 2.28
N PRO A 67 10.11 9.17 2.33
CA PRO A 67 11.10 10.07 2.95
C PRO A 67 11.07 11.51 2.44
N ILE A 68 10.75 11.69 1.14
CA ILE A 68 10.65 13.00 0.50
C ILE A 68 9.52 13.84 1.10
N VAL A 69 8.38 13.22 1.41
CA VAL A 69 7.23 13.91 2.03
C VAL A 69 7.59 14.36 3.45
N LEU A 70 8.33 13.51 4.19
CA LEU A 70 8.82 13.85 5.52
C LEU A 70 9.82 15.02 5.47
N ALA A 71 10.77 15.00 4.52
CA ALA A 71 11.76 16.06 4.35
C ALA A 71 11.10 17.41 3.99
N ILE A 72 10.12 17.42 3.09
CA ILE A 72 9.36 18.64 2.73
C ILE A 72 8.63 19.19 3.96
N LYS A 73 8.02 18.32 4.77
CA LYS A 73 7.30 18.72 5.99
C LYS A 73 8.24 19.33 7.04
N ILE A 74 9.44 18.78 7.21
CA ILE A 74 10.46 19.34 8.12
C ILE A 74 10.94 20.70 7.59
N PHE A 75 11.26 20.79 6.31
CA PHE A 75 11.76 22.03 5.71
C PHE A 75 10.74 23.17 5.78
N THR A 76 9.48 22.89 5.46
CA THR A 76 8.38 23.86 5.58
C THR A 76 8.19 24.31 7.03
N TYR A 77 8.23 23.39 7.99
CA TYR A 77 8.15 23.74 9.42
C TYR A 77 9.28 24.68 9.85
N VAL A 78 10.53 24.34 9.51
CA VAL A 78 11.70 25.18 9.83
C VAL A 78 11.56 26.56 9.17
N GLY A 79 11.15 26.61 7.90
CA GLY A 79 10.93 27.86 7.18
C GLY A 79 9.89 28.77 7.84
N VAL A 80 8.76 28.21 8.29
CA VAL A 80 7.70 28.97 8.99
C VAL A 80 8.21 29.53 10.33
N VAL A 81 8.94 28.73 11.11
CA VAL A 81 9.50 29.18 12.39
C VAL A 81 10.50 30.31 12.18
N VAL A 82 11.44 30.14 11.24
CA VAL A 82 12.47 31.16 10.94
C VAL A 82 11.83 32.46 10.45
N ALA A 83 10.85 32.38 9.54
CA ALA A 83 10.14 33.56 9.06
C ALA A 83 9.38 34.27 10.18
N GLY A 84 8.71 33.52 11.07
CA GLY A 84 8.01 34.08 12.23
C GLY A 84 8.95 34.82 13.19
N VAL A 85 10.10 34.22 13.51
CA VAL A 85 11.12 34.86 14.38
C VAL A 85 11.68 36.13 13.73
N ALA A 86 11.98 36.09 12.43
CA ALA A 86 12.46 37.26 11.70
C ALA A 86 11.45 38.41 11.76
N ILE A 87 10.16 38.15 11.49
CA ILE A 87 9.09 39.16 11.54
C ILE A 87 8.96 39.77 12.94
N ILE A 88 8.95 38.95 13.99
CA ILE A 88 8.85 39.44 15.38
C ILE A 88 10.08 40.30 15.72
N SER A 89 11.27 39.86 15.34
CA SER A 89 12.51 40.60 15.60
C SER A 89 12.57 41.94 14.87
N SER A 90 12.01 42.03 13.66
CA SER A 90 11.92 43.28 12.90
C SER A 90 10.85 44.25 13.43
N PHE A 91 9.89 43.76 14.21
CA PHE A 91 8.84 44.59 14.80
C PHE A 91 9.18 45.08 16.22
N CYS A 92 10.13 44.43 16.89
CA CYS A 92 10.63 44.79 18.24
C CYS A 92 11.90 45.67 18.23
N LEU A 93 12.47 45.94 17.05
CA LEU A 93 13.64 46.81 16.85
C LEU A 93 13.20 48.15 16.25
#